data_AF-A0A5C6NF01-F1
#
_entry.id   AF-A0A5C6NF01-F1
#
_cell.length_a   1.000
_cell.length_b   1.000
_cell.length_c   1.000
_cell.angle_alpha   90.00
_cell.angle_beta   90.00
_cell.angle_gamma   90.00
#
_symmetry.space_group_name_H-M   'P 1'
#
loop_
_entity.id
_entity.type
_entity.pdbx_description
1 polymer ?
#
loop_
_entity_poly.entity_id
_entity_poly.type
_entity_poly.pdbx_seq_one_letter_code
_entity_poly.pdbx_strand_id
1 'polypeptide(L)'
;MLHVSINVSAASYTDSSDDETSPRDKQQKNSKGNGDFCIKNIKQADFGRREIEIAEQEMPALMALRKRAQGEKPLAGAKVVGCTHITAQTAVLMETLSALGAQCRWAACNIYSTQNEVAAALAEGGFSVFAWKGESEDDFWWCIDRCVNVEGWQPNMILDDGGDLTHWIYKKYPNMFKKIKGIVEESVTGVHRLYQLSKAGKLSVPAMNVNDSVTKQKFDNLYCCRESILDGLKRTTDVMFGGKQVVVCGYGEVGKGCCAALKAMGSIVYVTEIDPICALQACMDGFRLVKLNEVIRQVDIVITCTGNKNVVVRENLDRMKNGCIVCNMGHSNTEIDVASLRTPELTWERVRSQVDHVIWPDGKRIVLLAEGRLLNLSCSTVPTFVLSITATTQALALIELYNAPEGRYKQDVYLLPKKMGRVGSDQRRQPHPFSLWLSLGTTPTRISLTCTLRSSREPDVGHGVGSRLLPSQRADVRRKLKTDEPPAS
;
A
#
# COMPACT_ATOMS: atom_id res chain seq x y z
N MET A 1 21.37 27.12 -39.02
CA MET A 1 21.85 26.87 -37.66
C MET A 1 21.21 27.91 -36.74
N LEU A 2 20.12 27.56 -36.07
CA LEU A 2 19.49 28.39 -35.04
C LEU A 2 19.96 27.86 -33.69
N HIS A 3 20.91 28.55 -33.08
CA HIS A 3 21.38 28.28 -31.72
C HIS A 3 20.33 28.83 -30.75
N VAL A 4 19.46 27.95 -30.25
CA VAL A 4 18.58 28.27 -29.11
C VAL A 4 19.40 28.06 -27.85
N SER A 5 19.83 29.15 -27.23
CA SER A 5 20.46 29.13 -25.91
C SER A 5 19.38 28.89 -24.87
N ILE A 6 19.36 27.69 -24.28
CA ILE A 6 18.47 27.36 -23.16
C ILE A 6 19.10 27.94 -21.90
N ASN A 7 18.54 29.05 -21.43
CA ASN A 7 18.86 29.60 -20.12
C ASN A 7 18.18 28.71 -19.06
N VAL A 8 18.95 27.78 -18.47
CA VAL A 8 18.46 26.95 -17.37
C VAL A 8 18.56 27.78 -16.09
N SER A 9 17.43 28.37 -15.67
CA SER A 9 17.29 28.90 -14.32
C SER A 9 17.38 27.75 -13.33
N ALA A 10 18.51 27.64 -12.61
CA ALA A 10 18.64 26.73 -11.49
C ALA A 10 17.70 27.22 -10.38
N ALA A 11 16.50 26.65 -10.32
CA ALA A 11 15.71 26.68 -9.11
C ALA A 11 16.40 25.74 -8.11
N SER A 12 17.37 26.27 -7.37
CA SER A 12 17.93 25.57 -6.23
C SER A 12 16.81 25.39 -5.21
N TYR A 13 16.37 24.15 -5.00
CA TYR A 13 15.67 23.78 -3.78
C TYR A 13 16.62 24.10 -2.62
N THR A 14 16.34 25.19 -1.92
CA THR A 14 17.06 25.55 -0.71
C THR A 14 16.69 24.53 0.37
N ASP A 15 17.54 23.54 0.56
CA ASP A 15 17.61 22.79 1.81
C ASP A 15 18.10 23.77 2.87
N SER A 16 17.14 24.41 3.56
CA SER A 16 17.46 25.44 4.54
C SER A 16 17.98 24.78 5.81
N SER A 17 19.31 24.90 6.00
CA SER A 17 20.07 24.68 7.23
C SER A 17 19.78 23.37 7.97
N ASP A 18 20.73 22.44 7.88
CA ASP A 18 20.94 21.36 8.84
C ASP A 18 21.12 21.93 10.25
N ASP A 19 19.99 22.15 10.92
CA ASP A 19 19.94 22.38 12.34
C ASP A 19 20.24 21.03 12.99
N GLU A 20 21.51 20.79 13.33
CA GLU A 20 22.08 19.51 13.85
C GLU A 20 21.43 19.01 15.14
N THR A 21 20.59 19.83 15.75
CA THR A 21 19.85 19.48 16.97
C THR A 21 18.61 18.67 16.66
N SER A 22 18.48 17.51 17.30
CA SER A 22 17.34 16.60 17.15
C SER A 22 16.02 17.34 17.44
N PRO A 23 14.95 17.10 16.67
CA PRO A 23 13.63 17.64 16.97
C PRO A 23 13.14 17.35 18.40
N ARG A 24 13.62 16.26 19.02
CA ARG A 24 13.30 15.88 20.41
C ARG A 24 13.77 16.90 21.44
N ASP A 25 14.87 17.58 21.16
CA ASP A 25 15.47 18.54 22.09
C ASP A 25 14.85 19.93 21.96
N LYS A 26 13.97 20.13 20.96
CA LYS A 26 13.32 21.40 20.66
C LYS A 26 11.88 21.39 21.16
N GLN A 27 11.64 22.13 22.24
CA GLN A 27 10.27 22.43 22.66
C GLN A 27 9.65 23.45 21.69
N GLN A 28 8.67 22.98 20.93
CA GLN A 28 7.88 23.80 20.01
C GLN A 28 6.45 23.89 20.52
N LYS A 29 5.76 24.98 20.19
CA LYS A 29 4.33 25.17 20.47
C LYS A 29 3.64 25.66 19.21
N ASN A 30 2.40 25.23 19.00
CA ASN A 30 1.55 25.81 17.96
C ASN A 30 0.99 27.17 18.39
N SER A 31 0.27 27.86 17.49
CA SER A 31 -0.32 29.18 17.81
C SER A 31 -1.28 29.19 19.00
N LYS A 32 -1.85 28.02 19.36
CA LYS A 32 -2.75 27.82 20.51
C LYS A 32 -2.00 27.46 21.80
N GLY A 33 -0.67 27.40 21.79
CA GLY A 33 0.16 27.08 22.94
C GLY A 33 0.26 25.58 23.29
N ASN A 34 -0.31 24.69 22.47
CA ASN A 34 -0.16 23.24 22.65
C ASN A 34 1.24 22.79 22.19
N GLY A 35 1.86 21.89 22.95
CA GLY A 35 3.17 21.29 22.65
C GLY A 35 3.16 19.76 22.62
N ASP A 36 1.98 19.12 22.56
CA ASP A 36 1.85 17.66 22.46
C ASP A 36 2.08 17.15 21.02
N PHE A 37 3.27 17.41 20.49
CA PHE A 37 3.75 16.94 19.19
C PHE A 37 5.29 16.99 19.14
N CYS A 38 5.90 16.30 18.18
CA CYS A 38 7.34 16.39 17.91
C CYS A 38 7.57 16.34 16.40
N ILE A 39 8.02 17.45 15.82
CA ILE A 39 8.19 17.66 14.37
C ILE A 39 9.46 18.47 14.10
N LYS A 40 9.93 18.50 12.84
CA LYS A 40 11.17 19.23 12.48
C LYS A 40 11.06 20.75 12.73
N ASN A 41 10.01 21.41 12.23
CA ASN A 41 9.87 22.86 12.35
C ASN A 41 8.42 23.33 12.17
N ILE A 42 7.78 23.81 13.25
CA ILE A 42 6.39 24.29 13.23
C ILE A 42 6.16 25.49 12.29
N LYS A 43 7.21 26.29 12.00
CA LYS A 43 7.09 27.45 11.09
C LYS A 43 6.81 27.07 9.63
N GLN A 44 6.92 25.79 9.28
CA GLN A 44 6.58 25.28 7.94
C GLN A 44 5.08 25.04 7.75
N ALA A 45 4.24 25.29 8.77
CA ALA A 45 2.82 24.97 8.75
C ALA A 45 2.04 25.62 7.57
N ASP A 46 2.31 26.89 7.25
CA ASP A 46 1.61 27.58 6.14
C ASP A 46 1.98 27.01 4.76
N PHE A 47 3.20 26.48 4.61
CA PHE A 47 3.60 25.79 3.39
C PHE A 47 2.90 24.42 3.31
N GLY A 48 2.94 23.64 4.39
CA GLY A 48 2.24 22.36 4.44
C GLY A 48 0.73 22.47 4.27
N ARG A 49 0.10 23.53 4.78
CA ARG A 49 -1.34 23.77 4.58
C ARG A 49 -1.70 23.92 3.10
N ARG A 50 -0.88 24.64 2.34
CA ARG A 50 -1.06 24.78 0.88
C ARG A 50 -0.92 23.45 0.15
N GLU A 51 0.05 22.60 0.54
CA GLU A 51 0.20 21.25 -0.02
C GLU A 51 -1.03 20.36 0.30
N ILE A 52 -1.58 20.46 1.52
CA ILE A 52 -2.81 19.76 1.90
C ILE A 52 -3.99 20.22 1.05
N GLU A 53 -4.17 21.52 0.83
CA GLU A 53 -5.26 22.07 0.01
C GLU A 53 -5.18 21.60 -1.45
N ILE A 54 -3.97 21.46 -2.00
CA ILE A 54 -3.76 20.85 -3.33
C ILE A 54 -4.17 19.38 -3.29
N ALA A 55 -3.75 18.63 -2.27
CA ALA A 55 -4.12 17.23 -2.12
C ALA A 55 -5.64 17.02 -1.99
N GLU A 56 -6.37 17.91 -1.30
CA GLU A 56 -7.83 17.82 -1.17
C GLU A 56 -8.53 17.84 -2.53
N GLN A 57 -8.05 18.67 -3.47
CA GLN A 57 -8.62 18.77 -4.82
C GLN A 57 -8.43 17.47 -5.62
N GLU A 58 -7.29 16.80 -5.42
CA GLU A 58 -6.93 15.54 -6.07
C GLU A 58 -7.40 14.29 -5.28
N MET A 59 -8.11 14.47 -4.16
CA MET A 59 -8.71 13.38 -3.35
C MET A 59 -10.25 13.40 -3.34
N PRO A 60 -10.92 13.39 -4.52
CA PRO A 60 -12.37 13.57 -4.61
C PRO A 60 -13.18 12.44 -3.97
N ALA A 61 -12.64 11.23 -3.88
CA ALA A 61 -13.28 10.09 -3.20
C ALA A 61 -13.42 10.35 -1.70
N LEU A 62 -12.31 10.74 -1.08
CA LEU A 62 -12.24 10.99 0.34
C LEU A 62 -13.02 12.25 0.74
N MET A 63 -12.95 13.31 -0.08
CA MET A 63 -13.72 14.54 0.15
C MET A 63 -15.23 14.29 0.02
N ALA A 64 -15.67 13.45 -0.92
CA ALA A 64 -17.06 13.05 -1.02
C ALA A 64 -17.52 12.25 0.22
N LEU A 65 -16.67 11.34 0.74
CA LEU A 65 -16.94 10.62 1.98
C LEU A 65 -17.08 11.59 3.16
N ARG A 66 -16.12 12.51 3.34
CA ARG A 66 -16.13 13.55 4.38
C ARG A 66 -17.44 14.33 4.35
N LYS A 67 -17.79 14.90 3.19
CA LYS A 67 -19.02 15.70 3.01
C LYS A 67 -20.30 14.92 3.35
N ARG A 68 -20.35 13.63 3.00
CA ARG A 68 -21.54 12.80 3.20
C ARG A 68 -21.72 12.37 4.65
N ALA A 69 -20.63 12.01 5.32
CA ALA A 69 -20.70 11.38 6.64
C ALA A 69 -20.45 12.35 7.82
N GLN A 70 -19.96 13.58 7.56
CA GLN A 70 -19.66 14.56 8.62
C GLN A 70 -20.85 14.88 9.53
N GLY A 71 -22.08 14.90 9.00
CA GLY A 71 -23.28 15.23 9.77
C GLY A 71 -23.64 14.17 10.80
N GLU A 72 -23.35 12.90 10.51
CA GLU A 72 -23.67 11.76 11.38
C GLU A 72 -22.57 11.51 12.43
N LYS A 73 -21.37 12.06 12.23
CA LYS A 73 -20.17 11.83 13.04
C LYS A 73 -19.98 10.34 13.42
N PRO A 74 -19.84 9.44 12.43
CA PRO A 74 -19.82 8.00 12.66
C PRO A 74 -18.62 7.50 13.46
N LEU A 75 -17.61 8.34 13.69
CA LEU A 75 -16.43 8.04 14.51
C LEU A 75 -16.44 8.81 15.83
N ALA A 76 -17.58 9.38 16.25
CA ALA A 76 -17.70 10.05 17.55
C ALA A 76 -17.27 9.12 18.70
N GLY A 77 -16.23 9.54 19.43
CA GLY A 77 -15.64 8.76 20.53
C GLY A 77 -14.55 7.76 20.10
N ALA A 78 -14.30 7.61 18.80
CA ALA A 78 -13.14 6.87 18.31
C ALA A 78 -11.85 7.62 18.71
N LYS A 79 -10.90 6.88 19.24
CA LYS A 79 -9.56 7.31 19.64
C LYS A 79 -8.58 6.51 18.79
N VAL A 80 -8.21 7.08 17.65
CA VAL A 80 -7.42 6.43 16.60
C VAL A 80 -5.95 6.78 16.82
N VAL A 81 -5.12 5.75 16.94
CA VAL A 81 -3.66 5.87 16.74
C VAL A 81 -3.34 5.43 15.33
N GLY A 82 -2.63 6.28 14.60
CA GLY A 82 -2.18 6.01 13.24
C GLY A 82 -0.67 5.87 13.15
N CYS A 83 -0.22 4.91 12.34
CA CYS A 83 1.17 4.72 11.96
C CYS A 83 1.22 4.47 10.45
N THR A 84 1.42 5.54 9.69
CA THR A 84 1.46 5.54 8.22
C THR A 84 2.48 6.55 7.74
N HIS A 85 2.73 6.65 6.43
CA HIS A 85 3.53 7.75 5.89
C HIS A 85 2.87 9.10 6.21
N ILE A 86 3.67 10.10 6.63
CA ILE A 86 3.16 11.46 6.90
C ILE A 86 3.33 12.31 5.65
N THR A 87 2.28 12.35 4.83
CA THR A 87 2.23 13.13 3.59
C THR A 87 0.97 13.99 3.55
N ALA A 88 0.89 14.92 2.59
CA ALA A 88 -0.30 15.76 2.38
C ALA A 88 -1.58 14.91 2.29
N GLN A 89 -1.53 13.76 1.63
CA GLN A 89 -2.67 12.85 1.48
C GLN A 89 -3.09 12.20 2.80
N THR A 90 -2.12 11.80 3.64
CA THR A 90 -2.40 11.31 5.00
C THR A 90 -3.00 12.42 5.86
N ALA A 91 -2.55 13.66 5.72
CA ALA A 91 -3.16 14.78 6.44
C ALA A 91 -4.65 14.96 6.05
N VAL A 92 -4.98 14.84 4.76
CA VAL A 92 -6.39 14.85 4.30
C VAL A 92 -7.20 13.69 4.90
N LEU A 93 -6.59 12.50 5.05
CA LEU A 93 -7.20 11.37 5.78
C LEU A 93 -7.44 11.71 7.25
N MET A 94 -6.43 12.19 7.97
CA MET A 94 -6.51 12.55 9.39
C MET A 94 -7.59 13.61 9.65
N GLU A 95 -7.63 14.66 8.83
CA GLU A 95 -8.65 15.71 8.89
C GLU A 95 -10.03 15.17 8.55
N THR A 96 -10.14 14.18 7.66
CA THR A 96 -11.39 13.48 7.41
C THR A 96 -11.84 12.68 8.63
N LEU A 97 -10.96 11.88 9.25
CA LEU A 97 -11.31 11.12 10.45
C LEU A 97 -11.77 12.03 11.60
N SER A 98 -11.09 13.17 11.78
CA SER A 98 -11.46 14.20 12.75
C SER A 98 -12.82 14.82 12.44
N ALA A 99 -13.08 15.18 11.18
CA ALA A 99 -14.38 15.69 10.74
C ALA A 99 -15.52 14.67 10.95
N LEU A 100 -15.21 13.37 10.88
CA LEU A 100 -16.14 12.28 11.18
C LEU A 100 -16.29 11.98 12.69
N GLY A 101 -15.58 12.71 13.56
CA GLY A 101 -15.75 12.67 15.02
C GLY A 101 -14.64 11.96 15.79
N ALA A 102 -13.58 11.48 15.13
CA ALA A 102 -12.48 10.78 15.78
C ALA A 102 -11.49 11.76 16.44
N GLN A 103 -10.85 11.31 17.53
CA GLN A 103 -9.61 11.90 18.04
C GLN A 103 -8.43 11.12 17.49
N CYS A 104 -7.46 11.81 16.89
CA CYS A 104 -6.35 11.16 16.19
C CYS A 104 -4.99 11.56 16.80
N ARG A 105 -4.11 10.58 16.97
CA ARG A 105 -2.68 10.75 17.25
C ARG A 105 -1.90 9.98 16.18
N TRP A 106 -0.75 10.48 15.74
CA TRP A 106 -0.06 9.89 14.59
C TRP A 106 1.47 9.83 14.75
N ALA A 107 2.05 8.75 14.24
CA ALA A 107 3.48 8.60 14.02
C ALA A 107 3.75 8.16 12.57
N ALA A 108 4.99 8.34 12.09
CA ALA A 108 5.39 7.83 10.78
C ALA A 108 5.59 6.30 10.83
N CYS A 109 5.29 5.58 9.74
CA CYS A 109 5.68 4.17 9.56
C CYS A 109 7.05 4.00 8.88
N ASN A 110 7.70 5.09 8.47
CA ASN A 110 9.02 5.05 7.84
C ASN A 110 9.81 6.34 8.08
N ILE A 111 11.06 6.16 8.49
CA ILE A 111 12.00 7.23 8.91
C ILE A 111 12.30 8.30 7.85
N TYR A 112 12.08 8.04 6.56
CA TYR A 112 12.40 8.98 5.48
C TYR A 112 11.16 9.54 4.77
N SER A 113 9.97 9.01 5.08
CA SER A 113 8.76 9.29 4.33
C SER A 113 8.01 10.55 4.75
N THR A 114 8.36 11.12 5.91
CA THR A 114 7.67 12.31 6.44
C THR A 114 7.95 13.56 5.59
N GLN A 115 6.87 14.23 5.20
CA GLN A 115 6.88 15.61 4.69
C GLN A 115 6.80 16.56 5.89
N ASN A 116 7.93 17.19 6.23
CA ASN A 116 8.07 17.97 7.47
C ASN A 116 7.09 19.13 7.55
N GLU A 117 6.86 19.80 6.42
CA GLU A 117 5.89 20.88 6.27
C GLU A 117 4.46 20.41 6.53
N VAL A 118 4.10 19.21 6.10
CA VAL A 118 2.78 18.63 6.34
C VAL A 118 2.62 18.25 7.81
N ALA A 119 3.65 17.65 8.41
CA ALA A 119 3.67 17.39 9.86
C ALA A 119 3.48 18.68 10.67
N ALA A 120 4.09 19.78 10.23
CA ALA A 120 3.89 21.11 10.82
C ALA A 120 2.45 21.62 10.67
N ALA A 121 1.84 21.48 9.48
CA ALA A 121 0.46 21.89 9.25
C ALA A 121 -0.55 21.10 10.09
N LEU A 122 -0.29 19.80 10.33
CA LEU A 122 -1.10 18.96 11.21
C LEU A 122 -0.93 19.37 12.69
N ALA A 123 0.29 19.58 13.16
CA ALA A 123 0.56 20.03 14.53
C ALA A 123 -0.07 21.41 14.82
N GLU A 124 0.01 22.34 13.86
CA GLU A 124 -0.65 23.64 13.93
C GLU A 124 -2.18 23.50 13.92
N GLY A 125 -2.71 22.55 13.14
CA GLY A 125 -4.12 22.13 13.15
C GLY A 125 -4.60 21.54 14.49
N GLY A 126 -3.68 21.21 15.41
CA GLY A 126 -3.97 20.68 16.73
C GLY A 126 -3.92 19.15 16.83
N PHE A 127 -3.40 18.46 15.82
CA PHE A 127 -3.15 17.02 15.88
C PHE A 127 -1.85 16.71 16.63
N SER A 128 -1.85 15.65 17.43
CA SER A 128 -0.63 15.15 18.08
C SER A 128 0.15 14.29 17.09
N VAL A 129 1.15 14.88 16.42
CA VAL A 129 2.00 14.22 15.42
C VAL A 129 3.43 14.10 15.95
N PHE A 130 3.99 12.89 15.89
CA PHE A 130 5.36 12.59 16.28
C PHE A 130 6.07 12.01 15.06
N ALA A 131 6.64 12.88 14.23
CA ALA A 131 7.28 12.47 12.98
C ALA A 131 8.17 13.57 12.39
N TRP A 132 9.29 13.18 11.81
CA TRP A 132 10.10 14.04 10.94
C TRP A 132 10.86 13.22 9.89
N LYS A 133 11.35 13.88 8.84
CA LYS A 133 12.20 13.24 7.85
C LYS A 133 13.61 13.01 8.40
N GLY A 134 14.14 11.80 8.26
CA GLY A 134 15.47 11.44 8.72
C GLY A 134 15.51 11.03 10.19
N GLU A 135 14.48 10.35 10.69
CA GLU A 135 14.50 9.73 12.01
C GLU A 135 15.61 8.65 12.10
N SER A 136 16.28 8.54 13.25
CA SER A 136 17.01 7.33 13.59
C SER A 136 16.04 6.19 13.97
N GLU A 137 16.52 4.95 14.06
CA GLU A 137 15.69 3.82 14.52
C GLU A 137 15.19 4.02 15.97
N ASP A 138 16.02 4.61 16.84
CA ASP A 138 15.60 5.01 18.20
C ASP A 138 14.58 6.15 18.17
N ASP A 139 14.68 7.02 17.16
CA ASP A 139 13.71 8.08 16.93
C ASP A 139 12.31 7.55 16.64
N PHE A 140 12.26 6.66 15.65
CA PHE A 140 11.08 5.97 15.17
C PHE A 140 10.26 5.30 16.28
N TRP A 141 10.92 4.45 17.08
CA TRP A 141 10.21 3.69 18.13
C TRP A 141 9.67 4.57 19.25
N TRP A 142 10.37 5.66 19.60
CA TRP A 142 9.81 6.59 20.59
C TRP A 142 8.74 7.51 20.00
N CYS A 143 8.73 7.79 18.70
CA CYS A 143 7.60 8.46 18.06
C CYS A 143 6.33 7.61 18.18
N ILE A 144 6.42 6.30 17.90
CA ILE A 144 5.33 5.34 18.10
C ILE A 144 4.91 5.31 19.58
N ASP A 145 5.86 5.29 20.51
CA ASP A 145 5.55 5.27 21.95
C ASP A 145 4.79 6.52 22.40
N ARG A 146 5.24 7.72 21.99
CA ARG A 146 4.59 9.00 22.31
C ARG A 146 3.21 9.16 21.66
N CYS A 147 3.00 8.54 20.49
CA CYS A 147 1.70 8.48 19.84
C CYS A 147 0.70 7.67 20.68
N VAL A 148 1.14 6.55 21.27
CA VAL A 148 0.29 5.59 21.98
C VAL A 148 0.12 5.91 23.47
N ASN A 149 1.21 6.19 24.17
CA ASN A 149 1.29 6.22 25.61
C ASN A 149 1.18 7.67 26.12
N VAL A 150 -0.05 8.07 26.46
CA VAL A 150 -0.36 9.39 26.99
C VAL A 150 -1.34 9.28 28.16
N GLU A 151 -1.12 10.07 29.21
CA GLU A 151 -1.98 10.09 30.38
C GLU A 151 -3.38 10.60 30.03
N GLY A 152 -4.42 9.96 30.56
CA GLY A 152 -5.81 10.36 30.34
C GLY A 152 -6.38 10.06 28.95
N TRP A 153 -5.59 9.51 28.03
CA TRP A 153 -6.05 9.13 26.69
C TRP A 153 -5.58 7.71 26.34
N GLN A 154 -6.51 6.89 25.85
CA GLN A 154 -6.24 5.48 25.52
C GLN A 154 -6.85 5.20 24.15
N PRO A 155 -6.08 4.66 23.21
CA PRO A 155 -6.61 4.33 21.89
C PRO A 155 -7.67 3.24 22.00
N ASN A 156 -8.64 3.29 21.09
CA ASN A 156 -9.60 2.22 20.87
C ASN A 156 -9.62 1.72 19.42
N MET A 157 -8.90 2.36 18.51
CA MET A 157 -8.77 1.96 17.11
C MET A 157 -7.30 2.12 16.68
N ILE A 158 -6.82 1.22 15.83
CA ILE A 158 -5.49 1.29 15.22
C ILE A 158 -5.66 1.40 13.69
N LEU A 159 -4.95 2.35 13.08
CA LEU A 159 -4.69 2.36 11.63
C LEU A 159 -3.18 2.20 11.41
N ASP A 160 -2.79 1.15 10.71
CA ASP A 160 -1.39 0.73 10.62
C ASP A 160 -0.99 0.41 9.17
N ASP A 161 0.24 0.72 8.84
CA ASP A 161 0.89 0.44 7.56
C ASP A 161 2.27 -0.15 7.83
N GLY A 162 2.33 -1.47 7.94
CA GLY A 162 3.54 -2.25 8.24
C GLY A 162 3.42 -3.12 9.50
N GLY A 163 2.45 -2.83 10.35
CA GLY A 163 2.16 -3.59 11.57
C GLY A 163 3.05 -3.25 12.76
N ASP A 164 3.87 -2.19 12.68
CA ASP A 164 4.83 -1.83 13.73
C ASP A 164 4.14 -1.20 14.96
N LEU A 165 3.13 -0.36 14.74
CA LEU A 165 2.31 0.19 15.83
C LEU A 165 1.50 -0.89 16.54
N THR A 166 0.90 -1.80 15.77
CA THR A 166 0.20 -2.98 16.26
C THR A 166 1.15 -3.85 17.10
N HIS A 167 2.35 -4.10 16.59
CA HIS A 167 3.37 -4.87 17.30
C HIS A 167 3.80 -4.20 18.61
N TRP A 168 4.01 -2.88 18.59
CA TRP A 168 4.40 -2.11 19.77
C TRP A 168 3.35 -2.19 20.87
N ILE A 169 2.07 -1.94 20.54
CA ILE A 169 0.96 -2.02 21.50
C ILE A 169 0.80 -3.45 22.02
N TYR A 170 0.87 -4.45 21.14
CA TYR A 170 0.78 -5.85 21.52
C TYR A 170 1.88 -6.27 22.51
N LYS A 171 3.13 -5.83 22.29
CA LYS A 171 4.28 -6.21 23.12
C LYS A 171 4.42 -5.40 24.41
N LYS A 172 4.35 -4.07 24.32
CA LYS A 172 4.61 -3.17 25.46
C LYS A 172 3.36 -2.85 26.28
N TYR A 173 2.18 -2.82 25.65
CA TYR A 173 0.93 -2.41 26.28
C TYR A 173 -0.18 -3.47 26.12
N PRO A 174 0.04 -4.73 26.53
CA PRO A 174 -0.90 -5.83 26.26
C PRO A 174 -2.30 -5.61 26.88
N ASN A 175 -2.39 -4.88 27.99
CA ASN A 175 -3.67 -4.53 28.60
C ASN A 175 -4.46 -3.49 27.79
N MET A 176 -3.75 -2.58 27.11
CA MET A 176 -4.33 -1.63 26.16
C MET A 176 -4.75 -2.36 24.89
N PHE A 177 -3.90 -3.27 24.38
CA PHE A 177 -4.19 -4.07 23.19
C PHE A 177 -5.53 -4.80 23.27
N LYS A 178 -5.85 -5.41 24.42
CA LYS A 178 -7.13 -6.09 24.67
C LYS A 178 -8.37 -5.18 24.62
N LYS A 179 -8.19 -3.87 24.78
CA LYS A 179 -9.27 -2.86 24.76
C LYS A 179 -9.47 -2.21 23.40
N ILE A 180 -8.59 -2.48 22.43
CA ILE A 180 -8.74 -2.02 21.06
C ILE A 180 -9.99 -2.68 20.45
N LYS A 181 -10.87 -1.87 19.86
CA LYS A 181 -12.06 -2.33 19.16
C LYS A 181 -11.75 -2.91 17.78
N GLY A 182 -10.72 -2.41 17.11
CA GLY A 182 -10.30 -2.97 15.84
C GLY A 182 -9.02 -2.36 15.27
N ILE A 183 -8.38 -3.13 14.39
CA ILE A 183 -7.15 -2.78 13.67
C ILE A 183 -7.48 -2.69 12.18
N VAL A 184 -7.05 -1.64 11.51
CA VAL A 184 -7.08 -1.53 10.05
C VAL A 184 -5.64 -1.55 9.54
N GLU A 185 -5.31 -2.51 8.67
CA GLU A 185 -3.93 -2.70 8.19
C GLU A 185 -3.84 -2.58 6.66
N GLU A 186 -2.95 -1.70 6.21
CA GLU A 186 -2.75 -1.32 4.81
C GLU A 186 -1.79 -2.22 4.04
N SER A 187 -0.76 -2.75 4.70
CA SER A 187 0.37 -3.37 4.02
C SER A 187 0.26 -4.88 3.91
N VAL A 188 0.86 -5.46 2.87
CA VAL A 188 1.02 -6.91 2.72
C VAL A 188 1.71 -7.52 3.96
N THR A 189 2.76 -6.87 4.45
CA THR A 189 3.57 -7.39 5.56
C THR A 189 2.84 -7.34 6.88
N GLY A 190 2.17 -6.22 7.19
CA GLY A 190 1.38 -6.09 8.40
C GLY A 190 0.21 -7.08 8.40
N VAL A 191 -0.45 -7.28 7.25
CA VAL A 191 -1.49 -8.32 7.10
C VAL A 191 -0.90 -9.71 7.35
N HIS A 192 0.29 -10.01 6.82
CA HIS A 192 0.94 -11.29 7.10
C HIS A 192 1.22 -11.47 8.61
N ARG A 193 1.73 -10.44 9.29
CA ARG A 193 1.95 -10.46 10.75
C ARG A 193 0.65 -10.69 11.52
N LEU A 194 -0.45 -10.07 11.11
CA LEU A 194 -1.77 -10.28 11.69
C LEU A 194 -2.26 -11.72 11.50
N TYR A 195 -2.08 -12.32 10.32
CA TYR A 195 -2.40 -13.73 10.10
C TYR A 195 -1.56 -14.67 10.96
N GLN A 196 -0.28 -14.35 11.21
CA GLN A 196 0.56 -15.12 12.12
C GLN A 196 0.02 -15.04 13.56
N LEU A 197 -0.42 -13.86 14.01
CA LEU A 197 -1.05 -13.68 15.33
C LEU A 197 -2.38 -14.42 15.43
N SER A 198 -3.23 -14.37 14.40
CA SER A 198 -4.50 -15.10 14.34
C SER A 198 -4.28 -16.62 14.39
N LYS A 199 -3.41 -17.16 13.54
CA LYS A 199 -3.07 -18.60 13.52
C LYS A 199 -2.48 -19.09 14.85
N ALA A 200 -1.75 -18.24 15.56
CA ALA A 200 -1.20 -18.55 16.87
C ALA A 200 -2.20 -18.38 18.03
N GLY A 201 -3.45 -17.96 17.77
CA GLY A 201 -4.45 -17.68 18.81
C GLY A 201 -4.09 -16.48 19.70
N LYS A 202 -3.20 -15.60 19.24
CA LYS A 202 -2.67 -14.45 19.99
C LYS A 202 -3.34 -13.12 19.64
N LEU A 203 -4.05 -13.06 18.51
CA LEU A 203 -4.80 -11.88 18.09
C LEU A 203 -6.08 -11.77 18.92
N SER A 204 -6.13 -10.85 19.89
CA SER A 204 -7.28 -10.70 20.80
C SER A 204 -8.35 -9.73 20.31
N VAL A 205 -8.16 -9.08 19.16
CA VAL A 205 -9.02 -8.01 18.62
C VAL A 205 -9.23 -8.22 17.12
N PRO A 206 -10.37 -7.79 16.55
CA PRO A 206 -10.60 -7.95 15.11
C PRO A 206 -9.64 -7.06 14.32
N ALA A 207 -9.14 -7.59 13.21
CA ALA A 207 -8.36 -6.81 12.25
C ALA A 207 -9.05 -6.82 10.88
N MET A 208 -8.94 -5.71 10.15
CA MET A 208 -9.45 -5.57 8.79
C MET A 208 -8.29 -5.33 7.84
N ASN A 209 -8.12 -6.29 6.94
CA ASN A 209 -7.15 -6.26 5.86
C ASN A 209 -7.73 -5.39 4.73
N VAL A 210 -7.20 -4.17 4.60
CA VAL A 210 -7.55 -3.27 3.49
C VAL A 210 -6.59 -3.40 2.31
N ASN A 211 -5.40 -4.01 2.52
CA ASN A 211 -4.47 -4.35 1.45
C ASN A 211 -5.15 -5.18 0.35
N ASP A 212 -5.91 -6.20 0.76
CA ASP A 212 -6.58 -7.13 -0.16
C ASP A 212 -7.96 -6.66 -0.63
N SER A 213 -8.27 -5.38 -0.42
CA SER A 213 -9.37 -4.76 -1.13
C SER A 213 -9.02 -4.67 -2.62
N VAL A 214 -9.98 -5.06 -3.47
CA VAL A 214 -9.77 -5.13 -4.93
C VAL A 214 -9.31 -3.79 -5.50
N THR A 215 -9.85 -2.69 -4.97
CA THR A 215 -9.48 -1.34 -5.37
C THR A 215 -8.05 -0.98 -4.95
N LYS A 216 -7.64 -1.28 -3.72
CA LYS A 216 -6.27 -1.01 -3.25
C LYS A 216 -5.26 -1.84 -4.04
N GLN A 217 -5.48 -3.14 -4.20
CA GLN A 217 -4.55 -4.00 -4.94
C GLN A 217 -4.32 -3.52 -6.39
N LYS A 218 -5.36 -3.02 -7.08
CA LYS A 218 -5.21 -2.57 -8.46
C LYS A 218 -4.62 -1.17 -8.59
N PHE A 219 -5.02 -0.22 -7.74
CA PHE A 219 -4.54 1.14 -7.86
C PHE A 219 -3.17 1.35 -7.20
N ASP A 220 -3.01 0.91 -5.98
CA ASP A 220 -1.78 1.10 -5.24
C ASP A 220 -0.68 0.15 -5.71
N ASN A 221 -0.94 -1.16 -5.70
CA ASN A 221 0.14 -2.10 -6.00
C ASN A 221 0.48 -2.12 -7.50
N LEU A 222 -0.51 -2.05 -8.40
CA LEU A 222 -0.25 -2.14 -9.85
C LEU A 222 -0.05 -0.76 -10.51
N TYR A 223 -1.01 0.15 -10.42
CA TYR A 223 -0.95 1.42 -11.16
C TYR A 223 0.06 2.40 -10.59
N CYS A 224 0.14 2.59 -9.27
CA CYS A 224 1.16 3.46 -8.68
C CYS A 224 2.57 2.93 -8.99
N CYS A 225 2.84 1.65 -8.72
CA CYS A 225 4.18 1.10 -8.96
C CYS A 225 4.62 1.18 -10.43
N ARG A 226 3.66 1.16 -11.38
CA ARG A 226 3.91 1.36 -12.80
C ARG A 226 4.43 2.78 -13.10
N GLU A 227 3.91 3.80 -12.43
CA GLU A 227 4.36 5.19 -12.62
C GLU A 227 5.62 5.48 -11.80
N SER A 228 5.59 5.13 -10.52
CA SER A 228 6.61 5.53 -9.55
C SER A 228 7.96 4.86 -9.76
N ILE A 229 8.02 3.68 -10.38
CA ILE A 229 9.31 3.04 -10.69
C ILE A 229 10.11 3.87 -11.71
N LEU A 230 9.42 4.44 -12.71
CA LEU A 230 10.06 5.26 -13.74
C LEU A 230 10.51 6.60 -13.14
N ASP A 231 9.65 7.24 -12.35
CA ASP A 231 9.97 8.50 -11.69
C ASP A 231 11.13 8.35 -10.69
N GLY A 232 11.08 7.32 -9.83
CA GLY A 232 12.13 7.04 -8.85
C GLY A 232 13.49 6.76 -9.50
N LEU A 233 13.53 5.95 -10.58
CA LEU A 233 14.76 5.70 -11.33
C LEU A 233 15.26 6.95 -12.06
N LYS A 234 14.37 7.76 -12.63
CA LYS A 234 14.74 9.01 -13.31
C LYS A 234 15.34 10.01 -12.33
N ARG A 235 14.67 10.32 -11.23
CA ARG A 235 15.16 11.30 -10.24
C ARG A 235 16.51 10.92 -9.63
N THR A 236 16.75 9.63 -9.45
CA THR A 236 17.97 9.14 -8.79
C THR A 236 19.14 8.99 -9.74
N THR A 237 18.93 8.52 -10.96
CA THR A 237 20.03 8.08 -11.84
C THR A 237 20.06 8.76 -13.20
N ASP A 238 19.01 9.51 -13.58
CA ASP A 238 18.86 10.16 -14.89
C ASP A 238 18.99 9.18 -16.09
N VAL A 239 18.96 7.87 -15.84
CA VAL A 239 19.33 6.84 -16.82
C VAL A 239 18.32 6.73 -17.97
N MET A 240 18.81 6.41 -19.17
CA MET A 240 17.93 6.00 -20.29
C MET A 240 17.45 4.56 -20.09
N PHE A 241 16.14 4.34 -20.21
CA PHE A 241 15.51 3.02 -20.06
C PHE A 241 15.66 2.12 -21.29
N GLY A 242 15.60 2.69 -22.49
CA GLY A 242 15.65 1.94 -23.74
C GLY A 242 16.92 1.10 -23.86
N GLY A 243 16.76 -0.20 -24.17
CA GLY A 243 17.86 -1.16 -24.34
C GLY A 243 18.49 -1.67 -23.05
N LYS A 244 18.11 -1.14 -21.87
CA LYS A 244 18.61 -1.63 -20.58
C LYS A 244 18.08 -3.04 -20.29
N GLN A 245 18.94 -3.90 -19.80
CA GLN A 245 18.58 -5.21 -19.27
C GLN A 245 18.16 -5.07 -17.81
N VAL A 246 16.92 -5.39 -17.49
CA VAL A 246 16.36 -5.24 -16.16
C VAL A 246 15.90 -6.59 -15.65
N VAL A 247 16.22 -6.94 -14.40
CA VAL A 247 15.62 -8.10 -13.72
C VAL A 247 14.70 -7.62 -12.61
N VAL A 248 13.46 -8.09 -12.65
CA VAL A 248 12.43 -7.85 -11.63
C VAL A 248 12.20 -9.14 -10.85
N CYS A 249 12.42 -9.08 -9.54
CA CYS A 249 12.26 -10.23 -8.66
C CYS A 249 10.86 -10.20 -8.04
N GLY A 250 10.00 -11.15 -8.40
CA GLY A 250 8.59 -11.20 -8.03
C GLY A 250 7.67 -10.63 -9.11
N TYR A 251 6.57 -11.33 -9.39
CA TYR A 251 5.58 -11.02 -10.42
C TYR A 251 4.14 -10.98 -9.87
N GLY A 252 4.00 -10.55 -8.61
CA GLY A 252 2.74 -10.05 -8.06
C GLY A 252 2.29 -8.74 -8.74
N GLU A 253 1.29 -8.04 -8.19
CA GLU A 253 0.78 -6.80 -8.79
C GLU A 253 1.86 -5.70 -8.90
N VAL A 254 2.72 -5.55 -7.89
CA VAL A 254 3.89 -4.63 -7.91
C VAL A 254 4.85 -4.98 -9.04
N GLY A 255 5.25 -6.26 -9.10
CA GLY A 255 6.14 -6.77 -10.14
C GLY A 255 5.56 -6.58 -11.54
N LYS A 256 4.28 -6.90 -11.75
CA LYS A 256 3.54 -6.65 -13.00
C LYS A 256 3.56 -5.18 -13.39
N GLY A 257 3.33 -4.28 -12.44
CA GLY A 257 3.38 -2.83 -12.65
C GLY A 257 4.74 -2.37 -13.14
N CYS A 258 5.80 -2.81 -12.45
CA CYS A 258 7.18 -2.47 -12.79
C CYS A 258 7.59 -3.02 -14.17
N CYS A 259 7.28 -4.29 -14.44
CA CYS A 259 7.61 -4.95 -15.70
C CYS A 259 6.91 -4.27 -16.89
N ALA A 260 5.61 -3.95 -16.76
CA ALA A 260 4.86 -3.28 -17.81
C ALA A 260 5.42 -1.88 -18.11
N ALA A 261 5.76 -1.11 -17.07
CA ALA A 261 6.32 0.23 -17.21
C ALA A 261 7.67 0.23 -17.96
N LEU A 262 8.58 -0.64 -17.53
CA LEU A 262 9.93 -0.72 -18.10
C LEU A 262 9.91 -1.28 -19.52
N LYS A 263 9.05 -2.26 -19.80
CA LYS A 263 8.84 -2.79 -21.15
C LYS A 263 8.31 -1.71 -22.09
N ALA A 264 7.35 -0.90 -21.65
CA ALA A 264 6.82 0.21 -22.44
C ALA A 264 7.89 1.28 -22.76
N MET A 265 8.87 1.48 -21.89
CA MET A 265 10.02 2.37 -22.10
C MET A 265 11.17 1.73 -22.90
N GLY A 266 10.98 0.51 -23.43
CA GLY A 266 11.95 -0.17 -24.30
C GLY A 266 13.05 -0.93 -23.56
N SER A 267 12.90 -1.22 -22.27
CA SER A 267 13.83 -2.08 -21.53
C SER A 267 13.58 -3.56 -21.84
N ILE A 268 14.63 -4.38 -21.75
CA ILE A 268 14.59 -5.84 -21.86
C ILE A 268 14.41 -6.39 -20.45
N VAL A 269 13.20 -6.86 -20.13
CA VAL A 269 12.83 -7.25 -18.77
C VAL A 269 12.86 -8.77 -18.59
N TYR A 270 13.63 -9.23 -17.60
CA TYR A 270 13.66 -10.59 -17.06
C TYR A 270 12.87 -10.64 -15.76
N VAL A 271 12.21 -11.76 -15.49
CA VAL A 271 11.41 -11.97 -14.27
C VAL A 271 11.94 -13.17 -13.51
N THR A 272 11.97 -13.10 -12.19
CA THR A 272 12.16 -14.27 -11.32
C THR A 272 10.91 -14.49 -10.49
N GLU A 273 10.41 -15.73 -10.41
CA GLU A 273 9.25 -16.07 -9.57
C GLU A 273 9.41 -17.45 -8.92
N ILE A 274 8.83 -17.58 -7.73
CA ILE A 274 8.70 -18.83 -7.00
C ILE A 274 7.30 -19.44 -7.18
N ASP A 275 6.26 -18.62 -7.41
CA ASP A 275 4.90 -19.09 -7.64
C ASP A 275 4.73 -19.47 -9.12
N PRO A 276 4.43 -20.76 -9.44
CA PRO A 276 4.28 -21.21 -10.82
C PRO A 276 3.13 -20.52 -11.57
N ILE A 277 2.09 -20.04 -10.86
CA ILE A 277 0.97 -19.32 -11.48
C ILE A 277 1.43 -17.94 -11.95
N CYS A 278 2.10 -17.20 -11.07
CA CYS A 278 2.65 -15.88 -11.40
C CYS A 278 3.76 -15.97 -12.46
N ALA A 279 4.61 -17.00 -12.38
CA ALA A 279 5.60 -17.33 -13.39
C ALA A 279 4.98 -17.57 -14.77
N LEU A 280 3.90 -18.37 -14.84
CA LEU A 280 3.20 -18.62 -16.10
C LEU A 280 2.58 -17.34 -16.67
N GLN A 281 2.01 -16.48 -15.82
CA GLN A 281 1.52 -15.16 -16.23
C GLN A 281 2.64 -14.31 -16.84
N ALA A 282 3.83 -14.26 -16.23
CA ALA A 282 4.97 -13.53 -16.77
C ALA A 282 5.35 -14.01 -18.18
N CYS A 283 5.36 -15.32 -18.40
CA CYS A 283 5.60 -15.90 -19.71
C CYS A 283 4.52 -15.48 -20.74
N MET A 284 3.24 -15.51 -20.35
CA MET A 284 2.13 -15.11 -21.23
C MET A 284 2.14 -13.61 -21.55
N ASP A 285 2.62 -12.78 -20.62
CA ASP A 285 2.82 -11.33 -20.82
C ASP A 285 4.09 -11.02 -21.66
N GLY A 286 4.82 -12.06 -22.09
CA GLY A 286 5.98 -11.97 -22.96
C GLY A 286 7.26 -11.53 -22.22
N PHE A 287 7.44 -11.99 -21.00
CA PHE A 287 8.69 -11.85 -20.23
C PHE A 287 9.42 -13.17 -20.14
N ARG A 288 10.76 -13.12 -20.12
CA ARG A 288 11.58 -14.32 -19.92
C ARG A 288 11.72 -14.59 -18.42
N LEU A 289 11.27 -15.78 -18.00
CA LEU A 289 11.46 -16.25 -16.64
C LEU A 289 12.87 -16.85 -16.47
N VAL A 290 13.59 -16.42 -15.45
CA VAL A 290 14.99 -16.81 -15.18
C VAL A 290 15.23 -16.99 -13.69
N LYS A 291 16.29 -17.71 -13.31
CA LYS A 291 16.86 -17.57 -11.96
C LYS A 291 17.80 -16.36 -11.94
N LEU A 292 17.85 -15.64 -10.82
CA LEU A 292 18.65 -14.42 -10.69
C LEU A 292 20.13 -14.65 -11.10
N ASN A 293 20.71 -15.79 -10.69
CA ASN A 293 22.09 -16.16 -10.99
C ASN A 293 22.42 -16.29 -12.49
N GLU A 294 21.43 -16.51 -13.34
CA GLU A 294 21.61 -16.65 -14.79
C GLU A 294 21.88 -15.30 -15.46
N VAL A 295 21.30 -14.22 -14.93
CA VAL A 295 21.33 -12.87 -15.55
C VAL A 295 22.10 -11.82 -14.74
N ILE A 296 22.45 -12.11 -13.48
CA ILE A 296 23.03 -11.11 -12.55
C ILE A 296 24.30 -10.43 -13.07
N ARG A 297 25.09 -11.12 -13.92
CA ARG A 297 26.34 -10.59 -14.49
C ARG A 297 26.12 -9.61 -15.65
N GLN A 298 24.94 -9.61 -16.28
CA GLN A 298 24.66 -8.84 -17.51
C GLN A 298 23.64 -7.72 -17.33
N VAL A 299 22.78 -7.80 -16.31
CA VAL A 299 21.71 -6.82 -16.06
C VAL A 299 22.26 -5.45 -15.67
N ASP A 300 21.61 -4.41 -16.16
CA ASP A 300 21.85 -3.01 -15.81
C ASP A 300 21.10 -2.59 -14.55
N ILE A 301 19.91 -3.14 -14.32
CA ILE A 301 19.03 -2.75 -13.22
C ILE A 301 18.46 -4.01 -12.55
N VAL A 302 18.50 -4.05 -11.22
CA VAL A 302 17.87 -5.08 -10.37
C VAL A 302 16.81 -4.42 -9.50
N ILE A 303 15.59 -4.96 -9.56
CA ILE A 303 14.44 -4.46 -8.80
C ILE A 303 13.83 -5.61 -8.00
N THR A 304 13.70 -5.46 -6.69
CA THR A 304 13.03 -6.44 -5.82
C THR A 304 11.59 -6.03 -5.52
N CYS A 305 10.63 -6.94 -5.71
CA CYS A 305 9.20 -6.72 -5.59
C CYS A 305 8.48 -7.91 -4.90
N THR A 306 9.15 -8.58 -3.96
CA THR A 306 8.70 -9.91 -3.47
C THR A 306 7.94 -9.88 -2.15
N GLY A 307 8.15 -8.88 -1.30
CA GLY A 307 7.73 -8.90 0.10
C GLY A 307 8.48 -9.95 0.95
N ASN A 308 9.59 -10.50 0.45
CA ASN A 308 10.40 -11.52 1.10
C ASN A 308 11.82 -10.98 1.41
N LYS A 309 12.60 -11.72 2.19
CA LYS A 309 13.96 -11.33 2.59
C LYS A 309 15.03 -12.08 1.82
N ASN A 310 16.22 -11.47 1.71
CA ASN A 310 17.42 -12.08 1.12
C ASN A 310 17.18 -12.57 -0.32
N VAL A 311 16.48 -11.76 -1.11
CA VAL A 311 16.24 -12.00 -2.55
C VAL A 311 17.52 -11.71 -3.33
N VAL A 312 18.21 -10.63 -2.97
CA VAL A 312 19.51 -10.24 -3.51
C VAL A 312 20.53 -10.29 -2.37
N VAL A 313 21.36 -11.34 -2.35
CA VAL A 313 22.37 -11.57 -1.31
C VAL A 313 23.75 -11.02 -1.72
N ARG A 314 24.72 -11.00 -0.80
CA ARG A 314 26.10 -10.53 -1.04
C ARG A 314 26.72 -11.15 -2.29
N GLU A 315 26.53 -12.45 -2.49
CA GLU A 315 27.09 -13.17 -3.64
C GLU A 315 26.50 -12.71 -4.98
N ASN A 316 25.26 -12.20 -4.99
CA ASN A 316 24.67 -11.60 -6.18
C ASN A 316 25.32 -10.24 -6.45
N LEU A 317 25.45 -9.41 -5.42
CA LEU A 317 26.04 -8.06 -5.49
C LEU A 317 27.51 -8.11 -5.93
N ASP A 318 28.26 -9.11 -5.46
CA ASP A 318 29.63 -9.39 -5.87
C ASP A 318 29.74 -9.70 -7.37
N ARG A 319 28.72 -10.35 -7.96
CA ARG A 319 28.70 -10.77 -9.37
C ARG A 319 28.10 -9.75 -10.34
N MET A 320 27.53 -8.66 -9.86
CA MET A 320 26.96 -7.62 -10.71
C MET A 320 28.05 -6.95 -11.57
N LYS A 321 27.65 -6.46 -12.75
CA LYS A 321 28.55 -5.63 -13.56
C LYS A 321 28.74 -4.26 -12.94
N ASN A 322 29.84 -3.60 -13.32
CA ASN A 322 30.14 -2.24 -12.90
C ASN A 322 29.00 -1.26 -13.33
N GLY A 323 28.55 -0.43 -12.40
CA GLY A 323 27.48 0.55 -12.60
C GLY A 323 26.06 -0.03 -12.55
N CYS A 324 25.87 -1.28 -12.12
CA CYS A 324 24.55 -1.87 -11.95
C CYS A 324 23.73 -1.09 -10.90
N ILE A 325 22.48 -0.75 -11.24
CA ILE A 325 21.55 -0.06 -10.34
C ILE A 325 20.74 -1.11 -9.58
N VAL A 326 20.65 -0.95 -8.25
CA VAL A 326 19.92 -1.87 -7.38
C VAL A 326 18.92 -1.10 -6.53
N CYS A 327 17.65 -1.50 -6.60
CA CYS A 327 16.60 -0.88 -5.81
C CYS A 327 15.51 -1.85 -5.36
N ASN A 328 14.76 -1.43 -4.35
CA ASN A 328 13.65 -2.18 -3.78
C ASN A 328 12.34 -1.43 -4.02
N MET A 329 11.35 -2.13 -4.57
CA MET A 329 9.96 -1.68 -4.73
C MET A 329 8.99 -2.52 -3.88
N GLY A 330 9.49 -3.52 -3.17
CA GLY A 330 8.71 -4.38 -2.30
C GLY A 330 8.62 -3.81 -0.88
N HIS A 331 9.08 -4.55 0.13
CA HIS A 331 8.90 -4.15 1.53
C HIS A 331 10.22 -4.00 2.31
N SER A 332 10.19 -3.15 3.35
CA SER A 332 11.30 -2.92 4.29
C SER A 332 12.61 -2.57 3.57
N ASN A 333 13.74 -3.00 4.10
CA ASN A 333 15.08 -2.90 3.53
C ASN A 333 15.82 -4.25 3.46
N THR A 334 15.08 -5.36 3.60
CA THR A 334 15.66 -6.71 3.73
C THR A 334 15.53 -7.58 2.50
N GLU A 335 14.85 -7.12 1.44
CA GLU A 335 14.83 -7.85 0.16
C GLU A 335 16.24 -7.91 -0.44
N ILE A 336 16.98 -6.81 -0.27
CA ILE A 336 18.40 -6.69 -0.57
C ILE A 336 19.16 -6.83 0.75
N ASP A 337 20.20 -7.66 0.78
CA ASP A 337 21.06 -7.79 1.95
C ASP A 337 22.03 -6.61 2.08
N VAL A 338 21.49 -5.44 2.45
CA VAL A 338 22.27 -4.19 2.62
C VAL A 338 23.23 -4.29 3.81
N ALA A 339 22.87 -5.06 4.84
CA ALA A 339 23.72 -5.29 6.00
C ALA A 339 25.05 -5.97 5.60
N SER A 340 24.99 -6.93 4.67
CA SER A 340 26.19 -7.58 4.13
C SER A 340 27.15 -6.64 3.39
N LEU A 341 26.71 -5.43 2.99
CA LEU A 341 27.55 -4.43 2.32
C LEU A 341 28.28 -3.50 3.29
N ARG A 342 28.00 -3.59 4.60
CA ARG A 342 28.65 -2.77 5.64
C ARG A 342 29.91 -3.45 6.16
N THR A 343 30.87 -3.67 5.25
CA THR A 343 32.14 -4.34 5.54
C THR A 343 33.34 -3.42 5.27
N PRO A 344 34.48 -3.56 5.98
CA PRO A 344 35.59 -2.61 5.90
C PRO A 344 36.25 -2.50 4.52
N GLU A 345 36.14 -3.55 3.69
CA GLU A 345 36.71 -3.58 2.34
C GLU A 345 35.86 -2.84 1.29
N LEU A 346 34.61 -2.52 1.61
CA LEU A 346 33.71 -1.79 0.72
C LEU A 346 33.67 -0.32 1.07
N THR A 347 33.85 0.53 0.06
CA THR A 347 33.80 1.98 0.25
C THR A 347 32.42 2.49 -0.15
N TRP A 348 31.81 3.30 0.70
CA TRP A 348 30.51 3.92 0.46
C TRP A 348 30.68 5.40 0.14
N GLU A 349 30.17 5.84 -0.99
CA GLU A 349 30.15 7.24 -1.40
C GLU A 349 28.71 7.68 -1.67
N ARG A 350 28.20 8.60 -0.83
CA ARG A 350 26.89 9.23 -1.06
C ARG A 350 27.02 10.23 -2.20
N VAL A 351 26.40 9.91 -3.35
CA VAL A 351 26.51 10.73 -4.57
C VAL A 351 25.50 11.87 -4.58
N ARG A 352 24.29 11.58 -4.10
CA ARG A 352 23.19 12.53 -3.91
C ARG A 352 22.22 11.94 -2.88
N SER A 353 21.18 12.69 -2.51
CA SER A 353 20.15 12.19 -1.59
C SER A 353 19.59 10.85 -2.07
N GLN A 354 19.62 9.83 -1.20
CA GLN A 354 19.14 8.47 -1.45
C GLN A 354 19.86 7.70 -2.58
N VAL A 355 21.09 8.09 -2.95
CA VAL A 355 21.89 7.39 -3.96
C VAL A 355 23.31 7.18 -3.45
N ASP A 356 23.66 5.91 -3.26
CA ASP A 356 24.96 5.48 -2.75
C ASP A 356 25.71 4.69 -3.81
N HIS A 357 26.98 5.04 -4.04
CA HIS A 357 27.92 4.14 -4.68
C HIS A 357 28.53 3.22 -3.62
N VAL A 358 28.47 1.92 -3.85
CA VAL A 358 29.23 0.93 -3.09
C VAL A 358 30.34 0.39 -3.98
N ILE A 359 31.59 0.56 -3.56
CA ILE A 359 32.79 0.35 -4.37
C ILE A 359 33.60 -0.80 -3.78
N TRP A 360 33.94 -1.77 -4.63
CA TRP A 360 34.78 -2.93 -4.30
C TRP A 360 36.27 -2.60 -4.45
N PRO A 361 37.18 -3.37 -3.82
CA PRO A 361 38.63 -3.16 -3.92
C PRO A 361 39.19 -3.20 -5.36
N ASP A 362 38.51 -3.89 -6.27
CA ASP A 362 38.87 -3.99 -7.69
C ASP A 362 38.39 -2.78 -8.53
N GLY A 363 37.71 -1.82 -7.90
CA GLY A 363 37.16 -0.62 -8.54
C GLY A 363 35.75 -0.79 -9.13
N LYS A 364 35.16 -2.01 -9.08
CA LYS A 364 33.75 -2.21 -9.44
C LYS A 364 32.87 -1.41 -8.49
N ARG A 365 31.88 -0.69 -9.04
CA ARG A 365 30.84 -0.01 -8.25
C ARG A 365 29.44 -0.53 -8.57
N ILE A 366 28.56 -0.51 -7.59
CA ILE A 366 27.10 -0.58 -7.80
C ILE A 366 26.46 0.72 -7.33
N VAL A 367 25.28 1.03 -7.89
CA VAL A 367 24.46 2.18 -7.48
C VAL A 367 23.29 1.65 -6.66
N LEU A 368 23.37 1.80 -5.33
CA LEU A 368 22.30 1.41 -4.42
C LEU A 368 21.37 2.60 -4.20
N LEU A 369 20.07 2.38 -4.39
CA LEU A 369 19.05 3.41 -4.20
C LEU A 369 18.36 3.25 -2.84
N ALA A 370 18.13 4.38 -2.16
CA ALA A 370 17.40 4.50 -0.89
C ALA A 370 17.88 3.53 0.21
N GLU A 371 19.16 3.16 0.22
CA GLU A 371 19.74 2.15 1.13
C GLU A 371 18.91 0.84 1.19
N GLY A 372 18.31 0.45 0.07
CA GLY A 372 17.47 -0.75 -0.05
C GLY A 372 16.05 -0.61 0.50
N ARG A 373 15.66 0.57 1.02
CA ARG A 373 14.26 0.89 1.35
C ARG A 373 13.45 1.13 0.07
N LEU A 374 12.14 1.31 0.22
CA LEU A 374 11.20 1.50 -0.88
C LEU A 374 11.57 2.74 -1.73
N LEU A 375 11.92 2.50 -2.99
CA LEU A 375 12.36 3.53 -3.94
C LEU A 375 11.26 4.57 -4.22
N ASN A 376 10.03 4.11 -4.45
CA ASN A 376 8.91 4.98 -4.79
C ASN A 376 8.55 5.97 -3.69
N LEU A 377 8.76 5.60 -2.43
CA LEU A 377 8.47 6.46 -1.28
C LEU A 377 9.62 7.41 -0.96
N SER A 378 10.85 6.96 -1.17
CA SER A 378 12.05 7.72 -0.82
C SER A 378 12.47 8.70 -1.92
N CYS A 379 12.20 8.33 -3.17
CA CYS A 379 12.75 8.98 -4.35
C CYS A 379 11.70 9.40 -5.38
N SER A 380 10.41 9.15 -5.15
CA SER A 380 9.30 9.51 -6.03
C SER A 380 8.13 10.06 -5.20
N THR A 381 7.04 10.43 -5.85
CA THR A 381 5.77 10.75 -5.19
C THR A 381 4.68 9.83 -5.72
N VAL A 382 3.86 9.26 -4.82
CA VAL A 382 2.70 8.45 -5.23
C VAL A 382 1.59 9.39 -5.74
N PRO A 383 0.95 9.10 -6.88
CA PRO A 383 -0.16 9.91 -7.37
C PRO A 383 -1.27 10.06 -6.33
N THR A 384 -1.67 11.30 -6.05
CA THR A 384 -2.69 11.62 -5.02
C THR A 384 -4.01 10.90 -5.25
N PHE A 385 -4.41 10.70 -6.51
CA PHE A 385 -5.61 9.95 -6.87
C PHE A 385 -5.59 8.49 -6.36
N VAL A 386 -4.44 7.82 -6.41
CA VAL A 386 -4.30 6.45 -5.90
C VAL A 386 -4.43 6.44 -4.37
N LEU A 387 -3.79 7.40 -3.70
CA LEU A 387 -3.89 7.56 -2.24
C LEU A 387 -5.32 7.92 -1.80
N SER A 388 -6.10 8.62 -2.64
CA SER A 388 -7.52 8.88 -2.40
C SER A 388 -8.32 7.59 -2.23
N ILE A 389 -8.04 6.58 -3.05
CA ILE A 389 -8.70 5.26 -2.98
C ILE A 389 -8.30 4.54 -1.71
N THR A 390 -7.00 4.50 -1.39
CA THR A 390 -6.49 3.84 -0.18
C THR A 390 -7.03 4.51 1.08
N ALA A 391 -6.91 5.84 1.20
CA ALA A 391 -7.39 6.60 2.34
C ALA A 391 -8.92 6.48 2.52
N THR A 392 -9.68 6.47 1.43
CA THR A 392 -11.12 6.19 1.49
C THR A 392 -11.35 4.79 2.05
N THR A 393 -10.67 3.77 1.53
CA THR A 393 -10.81 2.38 1.98
C THR A 393 -10.48 2.22 3.47
N GLN A 394 -9.43 2.89 3.97
CA GLN A 394 -9.05 2.92 5.38
C GLN A 394 -10.12 3.59 6.24
N ALA A 395 -10.61 4.77 5.85
CA ALA A 395 -11.68 5.47 6.56
C ALA A 395 -12.95 4.61 6.64
N LEU A 396 -13.30 3.92 5.55
CA LEU A 396 -14.45 3.01 5.52
C LEU A 396 -14.27 1.81 6.44
N ALA A 397 -13.08 1.22 6.48
CA ALA A 397 -12.76 0.11 7.38
C ALA A 397 -12.83 0.54 8.86
N LEU A 398 -12.33 1.74 9.19
CA LEU A 398 -12.43 2.30 10.54
C LEU A 398 -13.90 2.52 10.95
N ILE A 399 -14.71 3.12 10.07
CA ILE A 399 -16.15 3.31 10.31
C ILE A 399 -16.85 1.96 10.52
N GLU A 400 -16.55 0.98 9.67
CA GLU A 400 -17.16 -0.35 9.74
C GLU A 400 -16.82 -1.09 11.03
N LEU A 401 -15.54 -1.14 11.41
CA LEU A 401 -15.11 -1.79 12.65
C LEU A 401 -15.66 -1.08 13.89
N TYR A 402 -15.65 0.25 13.91
CA TYR A 402 -16.07 1.02 15.08
C TYR A 402 -17.59 0.92 15.34
N ASN A 403 -18.39 0.87 14.28
CA ASN A 403 -19.85 0.81 14.34
C ASN A 403 -20.42 -0.61 14.21
N ALA A 404 -19.58 -1.63 14.09
CA ALA A 404 -20.05 -3.00 14.00
C ALA A 404 -20.79 -3.42 15.28
N PRO A 405 -21.95 -4.10 15.17
CA PRO A 405 -22.60 -4.69 16.34
C PRO A 405 -21.69 -5.76 16.95
N GLU A 406 -21.79 -5.91 18.27
CA GLU A 406 -21.01 -6.89 19.01
C GLU A 406 -21.19 -8.30 18.43
N GLY A 407 -20.09 -9.05 18.32
CA GLY A 407 -20.08 -10.41 17.77
C GLY A 407 -20.04 -10.49 16.23
N ARG A 408 -20.19 -9.38 15.49
CA ARG A 408 -20.04 -9.38 14.02
C ARG A 408 -18.61 -9.68 13.58
N TYR A 409 -17.64 -9.03 14.22
CA TYR A 409 -16.22 -9.28 14.03
C TYR A 409 -15.65 -9.90 15.30
N LYS A 410 -15.02 -11.06 15.16
CA LYS A 410 -14.37 -11.81 16.23
C LYS A 410 -12.86 -11.59 16.18
N GLN A 411 -12.12 -12.43 16.88
CA GLN A 411 -10.66 -12.39 16.98
C GLN A 411 -9.98 -12.97 15.74
N ASP A 412 -10.20 -12.35 14.58
CA ASP A 412 -9.62 -12.79 13.31
C ASP A 412 -9.39 -11.62 12.34
N VAL A 413 -8.77 -11.93 11.19
CA VAL A 413 -8.46 -11.00 10.11
C VAL A 413 -9.56 -11.08 9.04
N TYR A 414 -10.31 -9.99 8.88
CA TYR A 414 -11.42 -9.88 7.95
C TYR A 414 -11.04 -9.07 6.71
N LEU A 415 -11.70 -9.38 5.60
CA LEU A 415 -11.70 -8.50 4.43
C LEU A 415 -12.77 -7.42 4.57
N LEU A 416 -12.52 -6.26 3.98
CA LEU A 416 -13.54 -5.22 3.85
C LEU A 416 -14.77 -5.79 3.10
N PRO A 417 -16.00 -5.65 3.63
CA PRO A 417 -17.19 -6.21 2.99
C PRO A 417 -17.32 -5.79 1.52
N LYS A 418 -17.69 -6.71 0.63
CA LYS A 418 -17.80 -6.42 -0.81
C LYS A 418 -18.75 -5.26 -1.13
N LYS A 419 -19.77 -4.98 -0.32
CA LYS A 419 -20.64 -3.80 -0.51
C LYS A 419 -19.93 -2.47 -0.22
N MET A 420 -18.88 -2.52 0.58
CA MET A 420 -18.06 -1.37 0.98
C MET A 420 -16.82 -1.25 0.07
N GLY A 421 -16.24 -2.39 -0.34
CA GLY A 421 -15.14 -2.47 -1.31
C GLY A 421 -15.58 -2.34 -2.78
N ARG A 422 -16.82 -2.71 -3.11
CA ARG A 422 -17.49 -2.18 -4.31
C ARG A 422 -17.90 -0.77 -3.97
N VAL A 423 -16.97 0.12 -4.23
CA VAL A 423 -17.29 1.49 -4.51
C VAL A 423 -18.13 1.43 -5.82
N GLY A 424 -19.42 1.06 -5.73
CA GLY A 424 -20.39 0.92 -6.83
C GLY A 424 -21.25 -0.35 -6.77
N SER A 425 -22.42 -0.34 -6.10
CA SER A 425 -23.62 -1.13 -6.51
C SER A 425 -24.89 -1.09 -5.63
N ASP A 426 -24.94 -0.45 -4.44
CA ASP A 426 -26.19 -0.46 -3.64
C ASP A 426 -26.58 0.92 -3.06
N GLN A 427 -27.76 1.42 -3.42
CA GLN A 427 -28.12 2.85 -3.34
C GLN A 427 -28.72 3.28 -1.99
N ARG A 428 -28.88 2.39 -0.99
CA ARG A 428 -29.68 2.74 0.19
C ARG A 428 -28.97 2.98 1.52
N ARG A 429 -27.72 2.55 1.78
CA ARG A 429 -27.10 2.75 3.13
C ARG A 429 -25.57 2.87 3.23
N GLN A 430 -24.77 2.94 2.16
CA GLN A 430 -23.29 2.93 2.28
C GLN A 430 -22.58 3.82 1.21
N PRO A 431 -21.31 4.22 1.42
CA PRO A 431 -20.55 5.19 0.61
C PRO A 431 -20.37 4.75 -0.85
N HIS A 432 -20.57 5.70 -1.76
CA HIS A 432 -20.59 5.46 -3.21
C HIS A 432 -19.32 6.04 -3.86
N PRO A 433 -18.85 5.44 -4.97
CA PRO A 433 -17.67 5.84 -5.77
C PRO A 433 -17.93 7.01 -6.69
N PHE A 434 -19.13 7.61 -6.63
CA PHE A 434 -19.66 8.41 -7.73
C PHE A 434 -18.67 9.53 -8.14
N SER A 435 -17.85 10.03 -7.20
CA SER A 435 -16.81 11.02 -7.46
C SER A 435 -15.57 10.51 -8.22
N LEU A 436 -15.16 9.24 -8.09
CA LEU A 436 -14.02 8.67 -8.83
C LEU A 436 -14.32 8.46 -10.32
N TRP A 437 -15.56 8.08 -10.66
CA TRP A 437 -15.98 7.92 -12.06
C TRP A 437 -16.14 9.29 -12.74
N LEU A 438 -16.61 10.30 -11.99
CA LEU A 438 -16.77 11.67 -12.46
C LEU A 438 -15.44 12.31 -12.87
N SER A 439 -14.33 12.03 -12.17
CA SER A 439 -13.01 12.56 -12.58
C SER A 439 -12.55 12.03 -13.95
N LEU A 440 -13.03 10.86 -14.36
CA LEU A 440 -12.74 10.24 -15.66
C LEU A 440 -13.85 10.49 -16.70
N GLY A 441 -14.89 11.29 -16.37
CA GLY A 441 -16.04 11.51 -17.26
C GLY A 441 -16.85 10.24 -17.55
N THR A 442 -16.77 9.23 -16.69
CA THR A 442 -17.37 7.91 -16.89
C THR A 442 -18.69 7.77 -16.13
N THR A 443 -19.71 7.18 -16.77
CA THR A 443 -21.01 6.89 -16.13
C THR A 443 -21.26 5.38 -16.10
N PRO A 444 -21.35 4.75 -14.92
CA PRO A 444 -21.60 3.31 -14.84
C PRO A 444 -23.05 3.00 -15.24
N THR A 445 -23.23 2.10 -16.20
CA THR A 445 -24.55 1.62 -16.65
C THR A 445 -25.23 0.82 -15.54
N ARG A 446 -26.49 1.15 -15.23
CA ARG A 446 -27.31 0.32 -14.34
C ARG A 446 -27.91 -0.84 -15.10
N ILE A 447 -27.70 -2.05 -14.60
CA ILE A 447 -28.43 -3.22 -15.07
C ILE A 447 -29.82 -3.20 -14.39
N SER A 448 -30.90 -3.06 -15.16
CA SER A 448 -32.25 -3.33 -14.67
C SER A 448 -32.48 -4.84 -14.64
N LEU A 449 -32.36 -5.45 -13.46
CA LEU A 449 -32.84 -6.82 -13.27
C LEU A 449 -34.35 -6.78 -13.02
N THR A 450 -35.15 -6.63 -14.08
CA THR A 450 -36.54 -7.10 -14.07
C THR A 450 -36.52 -8.61 -14.25
N CYS A 451 -36.30 -9.34 -13.15
CA CYS A 451 -36.54 -10.77 -13.13
C CYS A 451 -38.05 -11.00 -13.04
N THR A 452 -38.76 -10.95 -14.17
CA THR A 452 -40.05 -11.63 -14.27
C THR A 452 -39.76 -13.13 -14.27
N LEU A 453 -39.90 -13.76 -13.10
CA LEU A 453 -40.18 -15.19 -13.02
C LEU A 453 -41.49 -15.43 -13.78
N ARG A 454 -41.40 -15.67 -15.09
CA ARG A 454 -42.49 -16.31 -15.82
C ARG A 454 -42.57 -17.75 -15.29
N SER A 455 -43.47 -17.94 -14.32
CA SER A 455 -44.13 -19.23 -14.11
C SER A 455 -44.56 -19.75 -15.47
N SER A 456 -43.93 -20.82 -15.95
CA SER A 456 -44.37 -21.59 -17.10
C SER A 456 -45.76 -22.14 -16.83
N ARG A 457 -46.79 -21.36 -17.20
CA ARG A 457 -48.12 -21.89 -17.50
C ARG A 457 -48.05 -22.38 -18.95
N GLU A 458 -48.36 -23.65 -19.13
CA GLU A 458 -48.55 -24.30 -20.42
C GLU A 458 -49.51 -23.48 -21.28
N PRO A 459 -49.22 -23.26 -22.58
CA PRO A 459 -50.24 -22.81 -23.51
C PRO A 459 -51.06 -24.02 -23.98
N ASP A 460 -52.36 -23.97 -23.70
CA ASP A 460 -53.40 -24.77 -24.36
C ASP A 460 -53.27 -24.62 -25.88
N VAL A 461 -52.95 -25.73 -26.57
CA VAL A 461 -53.02 -25.80 -28.03
C VAL A 461 -54.23 -26.64 -28.42
N GLY A 462 -55.29 -25.93 -28.79
CA GLY A 462 -56.49 -26.47 -29.43
C GLY A 462 -56.19 -27.01 -30.83
N HIS A 463 -57.04 -27.98 -31.22
CA HIS A 463 -56.99 -28.87 -32.38
C HIS A 463 -56.57 -28.29 -33.75
N GLY A 464 -55.92 -29.15 -34.57
CA GLY A 464 -55.99 -29.02 -36.03
C GLY A 464 -54.96 -29.80 -36.86
N VAL A 465 -55.25 -31.08 -37.16
CA VAL A 465 -54.96 -31.81 -38.42
C VAL A 465 -53.53 -32.34 -38.73
N GLY A 466 -53.42 -33.69 -38.67
CA GLY A 466 -52.73 -34.60 -39.63
C GLY A 466 -51.19 -34.68 -39.59
N SER A 467 -50.50 -35.82 -39.67
CA SER A 467 -50.84 -37.23 -39.86
C SER A 467 -49.56 -38.08 -39.74
N ARG A 468 -49.68 -39.33 -39.21
CA ARG A 468 -48.76 -40.51 -39.35
C ARG A 468 -47.36 -40.40 -38.70
N LEU A 469 -46.79 -41.35 -37.93
CA LEU A 469 -47.04 -42.77 -37.58
C LEU A 469 -46.22 -43.10 -36.29
N LEU A 470 -46.73 -44.03 -35.45
CA LEU A 470 -46.14 -44.64 -34.22
C LEU A 470 -45.39 -45.97 -34.58
N PRO A 471 -44.87 -46.82 -33.64
CA PRO A 471 -44.50 -46.71 -32.20
C PRO A 471 -43.07 -47.29 -31.89
N SER A 472 -42.42 -47.09 -30.74
CA SER A 472 -42.64 -47.93 -29.54
C SER A 472 -41.77 -47.51 -28.35
N GLN A 473 -42.47 -47.15 -27.26
CA GLN A 473 -42.28 -47.54 -25.85
C GLN A 473 -40.84 -47.52 -25.30
N ARG A 474 -40.46 -46.46 -24.56
CA ARG A 474 -40.68 -46.26 -23.10
C ARG A 474 -40.08 -47.36 -22.22
N ALA A 475 -39.11 -46.89 -21.44
CA ALA A 475 -38.45 -47.54 -20.32
C ALA A 475 -39.41 -48.08 -19.25
N ASP A 476 -38.95 -49.13 -18.59
CA ASP A 476 -39.39 -49.64 -17.29
C ASP A 476 -38.28 -50.61 -16.83
N VAL A 477 -37.89 -50.82 -15.57
CA VAL A 477 -38.21 -50.23 -14.28
C VAL A 477 -37.35 -51.00 -13.23
N ARG A 478 -37.14 -50.42 -12.03
CA ARG A 478 -36.73 -51.08 -10.74
C ARG A 478 -35.28 -51.59 -10.61
N ARG A 479 -34.49 -51.04 -9.69
CA ARG A 479 -34.40 -51.30 -8.22
C ARG A 479 -33.63 -52.58 -7.84
N LYS A 480 -32.60 -52.34 -7.01
CA LYS A 480 -32.02 -53.15 -5.90
C LYS A 480 -30.96 -54.23 -6.21
N LEU A 481 -29.71 -53.85 -5.90
CA LEU A 481 -28.73 -54.51 -5.01
C LEU A 481 -29.13 -55.86 -4.36
N LYS A 482 -28.33 -56.90 -4.61
CA LYS A 482 -27.53 -57.69 -3.63
C LYS A 482 -26.79 -58.85 -4.34
N THR A 483 -25.46 -58.84 -4.28
CA THR A 483 -24.55 -59.88 -3.69
C THR A 483 -24.33 -61.12 -4.54
N ASP A 484 -23.07 -61.38 -4.91
CA ASP A 484 -22.34 -62.60 -4.46
C ASP A 484 -20.82 -62.46 -4.68
N GLU A 485 -20.10 -62.88 -3.64
CA GLU A 485 -18.67 -62.96 -3.31
C GLU A 485 -17.94 -64.15 -4.02
N PRO A 486 -16.74 -64.67 -3.62
CA PRO A 486 -15.36 -64.14 -3.38
C PRO A 486 -14.31 -65.17 -3.98
N PRO A 487 -13.08 -65.47 -3.44
CA PRO A 487 -12.21 -64.84 -2.43
C PRO A 487 -10.71 -64.67 -2.82
N ALA A 488 -9.98 -64.17 -1.82
CA ALA A 488 -8.65 -63.59 -1.79
C ALA A 488 -7.46 -64.54 -1.57
N SER A 489 -6.25 -64.02 -1.85
CA SER A 489 -5.16 -63.89 -0.87
C SER A 489 -4.34 -62.64 -1.18
#